data_AF-A0A817G6V8-F1
#
_entry.id   AF-A0A817G6V8-F1
#
_cell.length_a   1.000
_cell.length_b   1.000
_cell.length_c   1.000
_cell.angle_alpha   90.00
_cell.angle_beta   90.00
_cell.angle_gamma   90.00
#
_symmetry.space_group_name_H-M   'P 1'
#
loop_
_entity.id
_entity.type
_entity.pdbx_description
1 polymer ?
#
loop_
_entity_poly.entity_id
_entity_poly.type
_entity_poly.pdbx_seq_one_letter_code
_entity_poly.pdbx_strand_id
1 'polypeptide(L)'
;MSTSTTYITDQQRIFNISNENNNFQSLVNLFSIKKEEHRNFSCLDQTIRRLDFDFYNDLLPTIAKWASDHTQSKSIEPLQAGTTATIVYTVSQARYILANAFFLNTTSGYGNINLNNLYNSLFDDLAVARIRCLIEYFRLSSQQNDNRQISIERYSYKNELPDWTKQNIPIDASKMNIFTGRMEDANEAQGFVDFANKHIHIHRIIPSATQEEVLFSCCPEAFLSILVCETLQDDEIVILRGCKRFIDYTGYADTFRYKGHYHEQNPAYIQDILVTDACYNGQFQRNTIDRDLDKAWAAFYKSKDEIIVTGNWGCGVFGGDLTFKFLQQLCAAMILGDHFKRLDYSVYDDEILASKLKHLLENLEKNKRTVADIYQMMINYSQTSELSASRPKFSDYCEKWLNTS
;
A
#
# COMPACT_ATOMS: atom_id res chain seq x y z
N MET A 1 -25.09 -12.49 -31.87
CA MET A 1 -24.47 -12.45 -33.22
C MET A 1 -24.00 -11.05 -33.62
N SER A 2 -24.52 -9.95 -33.06
CA SER A 2 -24.02 -8.58 -33.33
C SER A 2 -22.73 -8.22 -32.56
N THR A 3 -22.54 -8.76 -31.35
CA THR A 3 -21.36 -8.47 -30.50
C THR A 3 -20.05 -9.05 -31.03
N SER A 4 -20.10 -10.21 -31.68
CA SER A 4 -18.93 -10.90 -32.24
C SER A 4 -18.32 -10.18 -33.46
N THR A 5 -19.16 -9.56 -34.28
CA THR A 5 -18.69 -8.86 -35.49
C THR A 5 -18.06 -7.51 -35.14
N THR A 6 -18.66 -6.76 -34.19
CA THR A 6 -18.09 -5.51 -33.65
C THR A 6 -16.73 -5.74 -32.99
N TYR A 7 -16.60 -6.81 -32.20
CA TYR A 7 -15.35 -7.20 -31.54
C TYR A 7 -14.20 -7.45 -32.53
N ILE A 8 -14.47 -8.17 -33.62
CA ILE A 8 -13.45 -8.48 -34.65
C ILE A 8 -13.02 -7.21 -35.39
N THR A 9 -13.95 -6.31 -35.72
CA THR A 9 -13.62 -5.02 -36.34
C THR A 9 -12.82 -4.11 -35.42
N ASP A 10 -13.12 -4.10 -34.11
CA ASP A 10 -12.36 -3.29 -33.15
C ASP A 10 -10.95 -3.85 -32.94
N GLN A 11 -10.77 -5.17 -32.89
CA GLN A 11 -9.43 -5.78 -32.82
C GLN A 11 -8.58 -5.49 -34.06
N GLN A 12 -9.16 -5.58 -35.26
CA GLN A 12 -8.45 -5.21 -36.50
C GLN A 12 -8.10 -3.73 -36.54
N ARG A 13 -9.00 -2.86 -36.05
CA ARG A 13 -8.74 -1.42 -35.95
C ARG A 13 -7.66 -1.10 -34.92
N ILE A 14 -7.67 -1.76 -33.78
CA ILE A 14 -6.63 -1.61 -32.73
C ILE A 14 -5.28 -2.05 -33.28
N PHE A 15 -5.22 -3.20 -33.94
CA PHE A 15 -4.00 -3.73 -34.55
C PHE A 15 -3.44 -2.79 -35.61
N ASN A 16 -4.30 -2.22 -36.46
CA ASN A 16 -3.86 -1.24 -37.46
C ASN A 16 -3.37 0.06 -36.80
N ILE A 17 -4.08 0.60 -35.80
CA ILE A 17 -3.66 1.83 -35.09
C ILE A 17 -2.34 1.63 -34.34
N SER A 18 -2.14 0.48 -33.69
CA SER A 18 -0.90 0.20 -32.97
C SER A 18 0.30 0.07 -33.91
N ASN A 19 0.09 -0.41 -35.14
CA ASN A 19 1.16 -0.65 -36.11
C ASN A 19 1.44 0.53 -37.05
N GLU A 20 0.44 1.38 -37.34
CA GLU A 20 0.57 2.37 -38.41
C GLU A 20 1.07 3.74 -37.93
N ASN A 21 1.06 4.08 -36.63
CA ASN A 21 1.11 5.51 -36.29
C ASN A 21 1.75 6.00 -34.99
N ASN A 22 2.42 5.21 -34.14
CA ASN A 22 3.00 5.74 -32.88
C ASN A 22 2.00 6.61 -32.05
N ASN A 23 0.69 6.45 -32.25
CA ASN A 23 -0.29 7.47 -31.87
C ASN A 23 -1.09 7.00 -30.66
N PHE A 24 -0.45 7.08 -29.48
CA PHE A 24 -1.07 6.78 -28.20
C PHE A 24 -2.39 7.54 -27.99
N GLN A 25 -2.45 8.81 -28.41
CA GLN A 25 -3.68 9.62 -28.35
C GLN A 25 -4.83 9.00 -29.15
N SER A 26 -4.56 8.40 -30.31
CA SER A 26 -5.59 7.71 -31.10
C SER A 26 -6.15 6.49 -30.38
N LEU A 27 -5.30 5.71 -29.70
CA LEU A 27 -5.76 4.58 -28.88
C LEU A 27 -6.56 5.07 -27.66
N VAL A 28 -6.10 6.12 -26.97
CA VAL A 28 -6.88 6.74 -25.88
C VAL A 28 -8.23 7.23 -26.38
N ASN A 29 -8.31 7.84 -27.57
CA ASN A 29 -9.58 8.28 -28.14
C ASN A 29 -10.50 7.13 -28.57
N LEU A 30 -9.93 5.97 -28.87
CA LEU A 30 -10.66 4.74 -29.19
C LEU A 30 -11.24 4.10 -27.92
N PHE A 31 -10.43 3.97 -26.87
CA PHE A 31 -10.83 3.30 -25.63
C PHE A 31 -11.60 4.20 -24.67
N SER A 32 -11.20 5.46 -24.50
CA SER A 32 -11.73 6.31 -23.45
C SER A 32 -13.19 6.67 -23.67
N ILE A 33 -13.98 6.50 -22.61
CA ILE A 33 -15.40 6.87 -22.56
C ILE A 33 -15.59 8.39 -22.76
N LYS A 34 -14.62 9.20 -22.32
CA LYS A 34 -14.62 10.65 -22.50
C LYS A 34 -13.73 11.03 -23.69
N LYS A 35 -14.35 11.50 -24.77
CA LYS A 35 -13.62 12.06 -25.91
C LYS A 35 -13.22 13.49 -25.59
N GLU A 36 -11.91 13.72 -25.50
CA GLU A 36 -11.32 15.05 -25.35
C GLU A 36 -10.38 15.27 -26.53
N GLU A 37 -10.50 16.41 -27.20
CA GLU A 37 -9.72 16.71 -28.41
C GLU A 37 -8.24 16.97 -28.10
N HIS A 38 -7.92 17.38 -26.87
CA HIS A 38 -6.56 17.69 -26.45
C HIS A 38 -6.25 17.12 -25.06
N ARG A 39 -5.43 16.06 -25.01
CA ARG A 39 -4.82 15.56 -23.77
C ARG A 39 -3.32 15.80 -23.80
N ASN A 40 -2.72 16.03 -22.63
CA ASN A 40 -1.28 16.19 -22.50
C ASN A 40 -0.67 14.87 -21.99
N PHE A 41 0.27 14.33 -22.77
CA PHE A 41 1.01 13.11 -22.46
C PHE A 41 2.51 13.36 -22.26
N SER A 42 2.91 14.60 -21.95
CA SER A 42 4.32 15.00 -21.84
C SER A 42 5.15 14.14 -20.89
N CYS A 43 4.58 13.67 -19.76
CA CYS A 43 5.29 12.74 -18.89
C CYS A 43 5.38 11.33 -19.46
N LEU A 44 4.37 10.85 -20.18
CA LEU A 44 4.46 9.57 -20.89
C LEU A 44 5.54 9.64 -21.99
N ASP A 45 5.55 10.72 -22.78
CA ASP A 45 6.56 10.94 -23.82
C ASP A 45 7.98 10.96 -23.23
N GLN A 46 8.16 11.62 -22.08
CA GLN A 46 9.42 11.61 -21.35
C GLN A 46 9.78 10.23 -20.81
N THR A 47 8.82 9.49 -20.28
CA THR A 47 9.04 8.10 -19.86
C THR A 47 9.51 7.26 -21.03
N ILE A 48 8.81 7.30 -22.18
CA ILE A 48 9.14 6.52 -23.38
C ILE A 48 10.56 6.82 -23.87
N ARG A 49 10.97 8.09 -23.89
CA ARG A 49 12.35 8.48 -24.27
C ARG A 49 13.42 7.93 -23.34
N ARG A 50 13.08 7.50 -22.11
CA ARG A 50 13.99 6.95 -21.10
C ARG A 50 13.98 5.41 -21.07
N LEU A 51 13.18 4.76 -21.91
CA LEU A 51 13.14 3.29 -22.02
C LEU A 51 14.31 2.76 -22.84
N ASP A 52 14.69 1.52 -22.56
CA ASP A 52 15.74 0.76 -23.25
C ASP A 52 15.20 -0.11 -24.40
N PHE A 53 13.92 0.05 -24.76
CA PHE A 53 13.21 -0.72 -25.78
C PHE A 53 12.22 0.16 -26.56
N ASP A 54 11.74 -0.33 -27.70
CA ASP A 54 10.76 0.38 -28.51
C ASP A 54 9.36 0.17 -27.94
N PHE A 55 8.89 1.11 -27.12
CA PHE A 55 7.57 1.01 -26.50
C PHE A 55 6.43 0.81 -27.51
N TYR A 56 6.48 1.52 -28.64
CA TYR A 56 5.39 1.54 -29.61
C TYR A 56 5.29 0.22 -30.38
N ASN A 57 6.42 -0.38 -30.73
CA ASN A 57 6.45 -1.63 -31.48
C ASN A 57 6.45 -2.87 -30.57
N ASP A 58 7.16 -2.83 -29.44
CA ASP A 58 7.43 -4.03 -28.63
C ASP A 58 6.36 -4.28 -27.56
N LEU A 59 5.69 -3.22 -27.04
CA LEU A 59 4.84 -3.35 -25.86
C LEU A 59 3.42 -2.78 -26.03
N LEU A 60 3.27 -1.62 -26.66
CA LEU A 60 1.96 -0.97 -26.84
C LEU A 60 0.90 -1.88 -27.50
N PRO A 61 1.22 -2.71 -28.53
CA PRO A 61 0.24 -3.62 -29.13
C PRO A 61 -0.26 -4.67 -28.12
N THR A 62 0.62 -5.13 -27.23
CA THR A 62 0.27 -6.08 -26.16
C THR A 62 -0.66 -5.44 -25.13
N ILE A 63 -0.37 -4.21 -24.69
CA ILE A 63 -1.24 -3.48 -23.75
C ILE A 63 -2.62 -3.24 -24.40
N ALA A 64 -2.66 -2.84 -25.68
CA ALA A 64 -3.91 -2.64 -26.42
C ALA A 64 -4.71 -3.93 -26.60
N LYS A 65 -4.04 -5.06 -26.84
CA LYS A 65 -4.66 -6.39 -26.87
C LYS A 65 -5.28 -6.75 -25.51
N TRP A 66 -4.58 -6.51 -24.41
CA TRP A 66 -5.15 -6.75 -23.08
C TRP A 66 -6.33 -5.84 -22.78
N ALA A 67 -6.26 -4.55 -23.11
CA ALA A 67 -7.36 -3.62 -22.88
C ALA A 67 -8.64 -3.99 -23.66
N SER A 68 -8.49 -4.62 -24.83
CA SER A 68 -9.60 -5.06 -25.68
C SER A 68 -10.09 -6.48 -25.43
N ASP A 69 -9.45 -7.24 -24.54
CA ASP A 69 -9.90 -8.59 -24.20
C ASP A 69 -11.07 -8.55 -23.22
N HIS A 70 -12.26 -8.21 -23.72
CA HIS A 70 -13.48 -8.14 -22.92
C HIS A 70 -13.87 -9.47 -22.25
N THR A 71 -13.28 -10.61 -22.64
CA THR A 71 -13.49 -11.88 -21.94
C THR A 71 -12.91 -11.86 -20.51
N GLN A 72 -11.97 -10.95 -20.23
CA GLN A 72 -11.43 -10.70 -18.89
C GLN A 72 -12.29 -9.72 -18.08
N SER A 73 -13.30 -9.09 -18.68
CA SER A 73 -14.22 -8.23 -17.93
C SER A 73 -15.03 -9.08 -16.94
N LYS A 74 -15.08 -8.64 -15.69
CA LYS A 74 -15.83 -9.29 -14.62
C LYS A 74 -16.71 -8.24 -13.96
N SER A 75 -18.01 -8.48 -13.95
CA SER A 75 -18.93 -7.73 -13.08
C SER A 75 -18.66 -8.16 -11.64
N ILE A 76 -18.39 -7.18 -10.77
CA ILE A 76 -18.00 -7.41 -9.39
C ILE A 76 -18.77 -6.44 -8.52
N GLU A 77 -19.41 -6.97 -7.49
CA GLU A 77 -19.97 -6.17 -6.41
C GLU A 77 -18.80 -5.57 -5.59
N PRO A 78 -18.69 -4.23 -5.49
CA PRO A 78 -17.64 -3.59 -4.73
C PRO A 78 -17.67 -3.95 -3.24
N LEU A 79 -16.52 -3.87 -2.57
CA LEU A 79 -16.36 -4.12 -1.13
C LEU A 79 -16.85 -2.91 -0.33
N GLN A 80 -18.13 -2.96 0.05
CA GLN A 80 -18.83 -1.92 0.78
C GLN A 80 -18.33 -1.78 2.23
N ALA A 81 -18.41 -0.56 2.76
CA ALA A 81 -18.13 -0.28 4.17
C ALA A 81 -19.05 -1.07 5.11
N GLY A 82 -18.49 -1.53 6.22
CA GLY A 82 -19.13 -2.37 7.22
C GLY A 82 -19.21 -3.87 6.86
N THR A 83 -18.57 -4.31 5.77
CA THR A 83 -18.66 -5.71 5.31
C THR A 83 -17.33 -6.46 5.44
N THR A 84 -17.43 -7.78 5.66
CA THR A 84 -16.31 -8.70 5.50
C THR A 84 -16.55 -9.50 4.22
N ALA A 85 -15.73 -9.25 3.20
CA ALA A 85 -15.90 -9.85 1.88
C ALA A 85 -14.57 -9.89 1.11
N THR A 86 -14.51 -10.76 0.11
CA THR A 86 -13.32 -10.99 -0.69
C THR A 86 -13.65 -10.92 -2.17
N ILE A 87 -12.85 -10.17 -2.92
CA ILE A 87 -12.83 -10.22 -4.39
C ILE A 87 -11.55 -10.93 -4.81
N VAL A 88 -11.66 -11.84 -5.79
CA VAL A 88 -10.52 -12.52 -6.39
C VAL A 88 -10.45 -12.20 -7.88
N TYR A 89 -9.26 -11.80 -8.33
CA TYR A 89 -8.88 -11.59 -9.73
C TYR A 89 -7.83 -12.60 -10.16
N THR A 90 -7.85 -12.98 -11.43
CA THR A 90 -6.67 -13.59 -12.07
C THR A 90 -5.71 -12.50 -12.53
N VAL A 91 -4.43 -12.84 -12.75
CA VAL A 91 -3.45 -11.90 -13.34
C VAL A 91 -3.90 -11.39 -14.72
N SER A 92 -4.61 -12.21 -15.51
CA SER A 92 -5.20 -11.76 -16.79
C SER A 92 -6.26 -10.68 -16.61
N GLN A 93 -7.10 -10.79 -15.57
CA GLN A 93 -8.06 -9.74 -15.22
C GLN A 93 -7.38 -8.48 -14.72
N ALA A 94 -6.31 -8.60 -13.92
CA ALA A 94 -5.53 -7.45 -13.48
C ALA A 94 -4.88 -6.72 -14.67
N ARG A 95 -4.27 -7.46 -15.62
CA ARG A 95 -3.74 -6.89 -16.86
C ARG A 95 -4.81 -6.15 -17.66
N TYR A 96 -6.00 -6.74 -17.84
CA TYR A 96 -7.12 -6.08 -18.52
C TYR A 96 -7.50 -4.76 -17.86
N ILE A 97 -7.64 -4.74 -16.53
CA ILE A 97 -8.03 -3.54 -15.77
C ILE A 97 -6.96 -2.46 -15.85
N LEU A 98 -5.70 -2.81 -15.60
CA LEU A 98 -4.57 -1.87 -15.62
C LEU A 98 -4.31 -1.34 -17.04
N ALA A 99 -4.43 -2.16 -18.08
CA ALA A 99 -4.31 -1.72 -19.46
C ALA A 99 -5.41 -0.71 -19.84
N ASN A 100 -6.64 -0.96 -19.39
CA ASN A 100 -7.73 0.01 -19.54
C ASN A 100 -7.47 1.31 -18.76
N ALA A 101 -6.88 1.23 -17.56
CA ALA A 101 -6.45 2.41 -16.80
C ALA A 101 -5.38 3.23 -17.55
N PHE A 102 -4.42 2.56 -18.18
CA PHE A 102 -3.38 3.17 -19.02
C PHE A 102 -4.00 3.95 -20.19
N PHE A 103 -5.02 3.40 -20.85
CA PHE A 103 -5.75 4.11 -21.91
C PHE A 103 -6.84 5.06 -21.44
N LEU A 104 -6.90 5.38 -20.13
CA LEU A 104 -7.90 6.27 -19.54
C LEU A 104 -9.35 5.78 -19.78
N ASN A 105 -9.54 4.46 -19.84
CA ASN A 105 -10.79 3.75 -20.03
C ASN A 105 -11.21 2.99 -18.77
N THR A 106 -11.34 3.69 -17.66
CA THR A 106 -11.83 3.12 -16.41
C THR A 106 -13.23 3.66 -16.12
N THR A 107 -14.16 2.75 -15.81
CA THR A 107 -15.40 3.12 -15.13
C THR A 107 -15.06 3.43 -13.68
N SER A 108 -15.53 4.56 -13.15
CA SER A 108 -15.38 4.89 -11.74
C SER A 108 -16.13 3.88 -10.87
N GLY A 109 -15.40 3.19 -9.99
CA GLY A 109 -15.98 2.54 -8.81
C GLY A 109 -15.99 3.55 -7.65
N TYR A 110 -15.41 3.17 -6.51
CA TYR A 110 -15.17 4.12 -5.41
C TYR A 110 -14.05 5.12 -5.71
N GLY A 111 -13.08 4.72 -6.53
CA GLY A 111 -11.99 5.54 -7.00
C GLY A 111 -11.75 5.44 -8.51
N ASN A 112 -10.64 6.03 -8.96
CA ASN A 112 -10.21 5.98 -10.34
C ASN A 112 -8.69 5.80 -10.45
N ILE A 113 -8.29 4.72 -11.13
CA ILE A 113 -6.88 4.37 -11.31
C ILE A 113 -6.30 4.83 -12.65
N ASN A 114 -7.03 5.65 -13.42
CA ASN A 114 -6.48 6.17 -14.67
C ASN A 114 -5.25 7.06 -14.40
N LEU A 115 -4.36 7.12 -15.39
CA LEU A 115 -3.10 7.85 -15.28
C LEU A 115 -3.20 9.32 -15.67
N ASN A 116 -4.41 9.89 -15.81
CA ASN A 116 -4.57 11.25 -16.32
C ASN A 116 -3.81 12.29 -15.49
N ASN A 117 -3.80 12.14 -14.16
CA ASN A 117 -3.04 13.04 -13.29
C ASN A 117 -1.53 12.91 -13.51
N LEU A 118 -1.02 11.71 -13.78
CA LEU A 118 0.40 11.51 -14.07
C LEU A 118 0.78 12.07 -15.44
N TYR A 119 -0.04 11.82 -16.47
CA TYR A 119 0.24 12.28 -17.84
C TYR A 119 0.29 13.81 -17.96
N ASN A 120 -0.62 14.50 -17.27
CA ASN A 120 -0.75 15.96 -17.33
C ASN A 120 0.19 16.71 -16.36
N SER A 121 1.00 16.01 -15.56
CA SER A 121 1.94 16.63 -14.59
C SER A 121 3.17 17.19 -15.30
N LEU A 122 3.04 18.36 -15.91
CA LEU A 122 4.06 19.01 -16.74
C LEU A 122 5.51 18.86 -16.21
N PHE A 123 6.31 18.05 -16.90
CA PHE A 123 7.75 17.84 -16.62
C PHE A 123 8.09 17.37 -15.20
N ASP A 124 7.21 16.57 -14.61
CA ASP A 124 7.44 16.00 -13.30
C ASP A 124 8.16 14.64 -13.38
N ASP A 125 9.42 14.61 -12.92
CA ASP A 125 10.23 13.40 -12.82
C ASP A 125 9.58 12.30 -11.97
N LEU A 126 8.78 12.70 -10.98
CA LEU A 126 8.04 11.76 -10.13
C LEU A 126 6.94 11.05 -10.93
N ALA A 127 6.14 11.82 -11.66
CA ALA A 127 5.15 11.25 -12.57
C ALA A 127 5.80 10.34 -13.63
N VAL A 128 6.93 10.77 -14.21
CA VAL A 128 7.72 9.97 -15.17
C VAL A 128 8.16 8.63 -14.56
N ALA A 129 8.66 8.63 -13.33
CA ALA A 129 9.09 7.43 -12.63
C ALA A 129 7.91 6.48 -12.34
N ARG A 130 6.76 7.01 -11.90
CA ARG A 130 5.57 6.20 -11.63
C ARG A 130 4.94 5.61 -12.90
N ILE A 131 4.87 6.38 -13.99
CA ILE A 131 4.47 5.85 -15.31
C ILE A 131 5.42 4.73 -15.74
N ARG A 132 6.73 4.91 -15.54
CA ARG A 132 7.73 3.88 -15.86
C ARG A 132 7.49 2.58 -15.09
N CYS A 133 7.16 2.66 -13.81
CA CYS A 133 6.85 1.47 -13.00
C CYS A 133 5.71 0.64 -13.60
N LEU A 134 4.63 1.30 -14.05
CA LEU A 134 3.51 0.60 -14.69
C LEU A 134 3.86 0.04 -16.08
N ILE A 135 4.66 0.77 -16.88
CA ILE A 135 5.15 0.27 -18.18
C ILE A 135 6.01 -0.99 -17.99
N GLU A 136 6.92 -0.98 -17.01
CA GLU A 136 7.78 -2.13 -16.72
C GLU A 136 6.97 -3.31 -16.14
N TYR A 137 5.91 -3.05 -15.38
CA TYR A 137 4.93 -4.09 -15.02
C TYR A 137 4.33 -4.77 -16.26
N PHE A 138 3.85 -4.00 -17.24
CA PHE A 138 3.30 -4.58 -18.46
C PHE A 138 4.36 -5.39 -19.23
N ARG A 139 5.59 -4.86 -19.34
CA ARG A 139 6.72 -5.55 -19.99
C ARG A 139 6.99 -6.89 -19.32
N LEU A 140 7.21 -6.91 -18.01
CA LEU A 140 7.49 -8.13 -17.25
C LEU A 140 6.31 -9.12 -17.30
N SER A 141 5.07 -8.62 -17.15
CA SER A 141 3.87 -9.46 -17.17
C SER A 141 3.57 -10.05 -18.56
N SER A 142 4.11 -9.46 -19.64
CA SER A 142 4.01 -10.01 -21.00
C SER A 142 4.96 -11.19 -21.26
N GLN A 143 6.04 -11.28 -20.48
CA GLN A 143 7.10 -12.27 -20.66
C GLN A 143 6.87 -13.52 -19.81
N GLN A 144 5.91 -13.48 -18.88
CA GLN A 144 5.64 -14.54 -17.92
C GLN A 144 4.23 -15.11 -18.09
N ASN A 145 4.13 -16.44 -18.02
CA ASN A 145 2.84 -17.09 -17.85
C ASN A 145 2.50 -17.16 -16.36
N ASP A 146 1.64 -16.26 -15.91
CA ASP A 146 1.29 -16.12 -14.50
C ASP A 146 -0.18 -16.47 -14.26
N ASN A 147 -0.39 -17.58 -13.55
CA ASN A 147 -1.72 -18.12 -13.23
C ASN A 147 -2.15 -17.79 -11.78
N ARG A 148 -1.44 -16.89 -11.09
CA ARG A 148 -1.80 -16.51 -9.73
C ARG A 148 -3.16 -15.85 -9.66
N GLN A 149 -3.66 -15.84 -8.44
CA GLN A 149 -4.82 -15.07 -8.04
C GLN A 149 -4.37 -13.93 -7.15
N ILE A 150 -5.05 -12.79 -7.32
CA ILE A 150 -4.89 -11.60 -6.49
C ILE A 150 -6.21 -11.46 -5.72
N SER A 151 -6.16 -11.55 -4.40
CA SER A 151 -7.34 -11.35 -3.54
C SER A 151 -7.30 -9.98 -2.87
N ILE A 152 -8.47 -9.38 -2.76
CA ILE A 152 -8.70 -8.12 -2.05
C ILE A 152 -9.73 -8.44 -0.98
N GLU A 153 -9.30 -8.40 0.27
CA GLU A 153 -10.08 -8.87 1.41
C GLU A 153 -10.38 -7.70 2.33
N ARG A 154 -11.64 -7.26 2.34
CA ARG A 154 -12.12 -6.31 3.34
C ARG A 154 -12.53 -7.09 4.59
N TYR A 155 -12.08 -6.62 5.73
CA TYR A 155 -12.36 -7.27 7.01
C TYR A 155 -12.84 -6.25 8.03
N SER A 156 -14.05 -6.44 8.55
CA SER A 156 -14.58 -5.68 9.69
C SER A 156 -14.42 -6.47 10.97
N TYR A 157 -13.77 -5.88 11.97
CA TYR A 157 -13.41 -6.52 13.25
C TYR A 157 -14.25 -6.06 14.44
N LYS A 158 -15.41 -5.42 14.19
CA LYS A 158 -16.34 -4.85 15.19
C LYS A 158 -16.57 -5.69 16.44
N ASN A 159 -16.56 -7.02 16.31
CA ASN A 159 -16.94 -7.95 17.37
C ASN A 159 -15.79 -8.83 17.89
N GLU A 160 -14.55 -8.56 17.49
CA GLU A 160 -13.39 -9.44 17.79
C GLU A 160 -12.29 -8.74 18.60
N LEU A 161 -12.56 -7.55 19.14
CA LEU A 161 -11.54 -6.70 19.78
C LEU A 161 -10.99 -7.29 21.09
N PRO A 162 -9.67 -7.18 21.32
CA PRO A 162 -9.08 -7.51 22.61
C PRO A 162 -9.45 -6.47 23.67
N ASP A 163 -9.63 -6.90 24.91
CA ASP A 163 -9.74 -5.98 26.04
C ASP A 163 -8.33 -5.59 26.51
N TRP A 164 -7.82 -4.45 26.02
CA TRP A 164 -6.46 -3.93 26.29
C TRP A 164 -6.13 -3.83 27.78
N THR A 165 -7.14 -3.61 28.65
CA THR A 165 -6.95 -3.50 30.10
C THR A 165 -6.62 -4.82 30.79
N LYS A 166 -6.91 -5.95 30.12
CA LYS A 166 -6.74 -7.30 30.67
C LYS A 166 -5.58 -8.07 30.03
N GLN A 167 -4.80 -7.44 29.15
CA GLN A 167 -3.70 -8.08 28.43
C GLN A 167 -2.43 -8.12 29.30
N ASN A 168 -2.40 -9.04 30.27
CA ASN A 168 -1.22 -9.29 31.13
C ASN A 168 -0.10 -10.07 30.40
N ILE A 169 0.09 -9.77 29.12
CA ILE A 169 1.06 -10.41 28.25
C ILE A 169 2.38 -9.64 28.39
N PRO A 170 3.47 -10.28 28.85
CA PRO A 170 4.77 -9.62 28.98
C PRO A 170 5.32 -9.23 27.61
N ILE A 171 6.07 -8.13 27.56
CA ILE A 171 6.82 -7.77 26.36
C ILE A 171 7.93 -8.80 26.14
N ASP A 172 7.95 -9.36 24.93
CA ASP A 172 8.99 -10.26 24.44
C ASP A 172 9.77 -9.53 23.34
N ALA A 173 11.00 -9.10 23.66
CA ALA A 173 11.82 -8.34 22.72
C ALA A 173 12.23 -9.19 21.50
N SER A 174 12.24 -10.52 21.63
CA SER A 174 12.61 -11.43 20.52
C SER A 174 11.57 -11.44 19.39
N LYS A 175 10.34 -11.04 19.67
CA LYS A 175 9.24 -10.91 18.71
C LYS A 175 9.30 -9.62 17.89
N MET A 176 10.30 -8.76 18.10
CA MET A 176 10.44 -7.51 17.36
C MET A 176 11.89 -7.26 16.93
N ASN A 177 12.08 -6.91 15.67
CA ASN A 177 13.37 -6.55 15.11
C ASN A 177 13.32 -5.12 14.59
N ILE A 178 14.19 -4.24 15.09
CA ILE A 178 14.24 -2.82 14.71
C ILE A 178 15.45 -2.59 13.80
N PHE A 179 15.24 -2.02 12.63
CA PHE A 179 16.29 -1.83 11.62
C PHE A 179 16.17 -0.52 10.85
N THR A 180 17.24 -0.10 10.18
CA THR A 180 17.35 1.22 9.51
C THR A 180 17.25 1.17 7.99
N GLY A 181 17.20 -0.03 7.40
CA GLY A 181 16.91 -0.22 5.97
C GLY A 181 15.47 0.11 5.61
N ARG A 182 15.14 0.08 4.31
CA ARG A 182 13.76 0.21 3.83
C ARG A 182 12.92 -0.95 4.33
N MET A 183 11.61 -0.76 4.51
CA MET A 183 10.71 -1.87 4.82
C MET A 183 10.85 -2.99 3.78
N GLU A 184 11.03 -2.60 2.52
CA GLU A 184 11.28 -3.43 1.34
C GLU A 184 12.57 -4.25 1.37
N ASP A 185 13.49 -3.96 2.28
CA ASP A 185 14.74 -4.69 2.49
C ASP A 185 14.57 -5.85 3.51
N ALA A 186 13.39 -5.95 4.16
CA ALA A 186 13.04 -7.07 5.04
C ALA A 186 12.72 -8.33 4.22
N ASN A 187 13.78 -9.00 3.76
CA ASN A 187 13.66 -10.14 2.87
C ASN A 187 12.91 -11.33 3.49
N GLU A 188 12.71 -11.46 4.80
CA GLU A 188 11.96 -12.60 5.34
C GLU A 188 10.45 -12.32 5.50
N ALA A 189 10.04 -11.07 5.31
CA ALA A 189 8.67 -10.64 5.57
C ALA A 189 7.68 -11.25 4.56
N GLN A 190 6.58 -11.78 5.08
CA GLN A 190 5.43 -12.25 4.28
C GLN A 190 4.33 -11.18 4.21
N GLY A 191 4.18 -10.37 5.26
CA GLY A 191 3.20 -9.28 5.32
C GLY A 191 3.89 -7.91 5.34
N PHE A 192 3.34 -6.95 4.61
CA PHE A 192 3.87 -5.61 4.46
C PHE A 192 2.80 -4.58 4.83
N VAL A 193 3.03 -3.79 5.87
CA VAL A 193 2.06 -2.76 6.28
C VAL A 193 2.09 -1.61 5.27
N ASP A 194 0.94 -1.33 4.69
CA ASP A 194 0.68 -0.14 3.91
C ASP A 194 0.17 0.96 4.83
N PHE A 195 0.88 2.09 4.86
CA PHE A 195 0.55 3.27 5.64
C PHE A 195 -0.50 4.09 4.91
N ALA A 196 -1.66 3.48 4.80
CA ALA A 196 -2.71 3.89 3.89
C ALA A 196 -3.40 5.19 4.32
N ASN A 197 -4.03 5.84 3.35
CA ASN A 197 -5.17 6.70 3.63
C ASN A 197 -6.45 5.85 3.76
N LYS A 198 -7.42 6.27 4.60
CA LYS A 198 -8.72 5.58 4.71
C LYS A 198 -9.46 5.47 3.37
N HIS A 199 -9.23 6.42 2.47
CA HIS A 199 -9.51 6.27 1.06
C HIS A 199 -8.26 5.67 0.44
N ILE A 200 -8.23 4.36 0.15
CA ILE A 200 -7.00 3.70 -0.33
C ILE A 200 -6.41 4.51 -1.48
N HIS A 201 -5.16 4.94 -1.31
CA HIS A 201 -4.42 5.76 -2.25
C HIS A 201 -5.19 7.03 -2.67
N ILE A 202 -5.88 7.66 -1.70
CA ILE A 202 -6.80 8.81 -1.85
C ILE A 202 -7.86 8.64 -2.97
N HIS A 203 -8.20 7.38 -3.28
CA HIS A 203 -9.06 6.96 -4.38
C HIS A 203 -8.58 7.37 -5.79
N ARG A 204 -7.29 7.71 -5.97
CA ARG A 204 -6.73 8.12 -7.27
C ARG A 204 -5.21 8.02 -7.34
N ILE A 205 -4.69 7.81 -8.55
CA ILE A 205 -3.25 7.92 -8.80
C ILE A 205 -2.87 9.38 -9.05
N ILE A 206 -1.87 9.89 -8.34
CA ILE A 206 -1.35 11.28 -8.42
C ILE A 206 0.18 11.29 -8.45
N PRO A 207 0.83 12.39 -8.83
CA PRO A 207 2.29 12.57 -8.67
C PRO A 207 2.69 12.73 -7.19
N SER A 208 2.56 11.65 -6.42
CA SER A 208 3.01 11.51 -5.03
C SER A 208 3.79 10.21 -4.89
N ALA A 209 4.73 10.16 -3.95
CA ALA A 209 5.50 8.96 -3.62
C ALA A 209 5.83 8.94 -2.12
N THR A 210 4.80 9.07 -1.28
CA THR A 210 4.91 8.62 0.11
C THR A 210 4.84 7.09 0.16
N GLN A 211 4.87 6.48 1.34
CA GLN A 211 5.03 5.03 1.48
C GLN A 211 3.96 4.22 0.71
N GLU A 212 2.68 4.56 0.82
CA GLU A 212 1.58 3.88 0.10
C GLU A 212 1.79 3.93 -1.42
N GLU A 213 2.14 5.11 -1.96
CA GLU A 213 2.30 5.27 -3.41
C GLU A 213 3.58 4.63 -3.96
N VAL A 214 4.65 4.58 -3.16
CA VAL A 214 5.87 3.84 -3.49
C VAL A 214 5.56 2.35 -3.57
N LEU A 215 4.88 1.80 -2.55
CA LEU A 215 4.51 0.39 -2.47
C LEU A 215 3.64 -0.01 -3.67
N PHE A 216 2.58 0.75 -3.96
CA PHE A 216 1.68 0.45 -5.09
C PHE A 216 2.37 0.68 -6.45
N SER A 217 3.36 1.56 -6.55
CA SER A 217 4.18 1.67 -7.76
C SER A 217 5.10 0.45 -7.95
N CYS A 218 5.58 -0.15 -6.85
CA CYS A 218 6.37 -1.37 -6.88
C CYS A 218 5.54 -2.64 -7.10
N CYS A 219 4.27 -2.62 -6.68
CA CYS A 219 3.30 -3.70 -6.79
C CYS A 219 2.02 -3.21 -7.51
N PRO A 220 2.03 -2.94 -8.84
CA PRO A 220 0.91 -2.26 -9.51
C PRO A 220 -0.43 -3.00 -9.49
N GLU A 221 -0.44 -4.30 -9.20
CA GLU A 221 -1.66 -5.09 -9.00
C GLU A 221 -2.48 -4.58 -7.79
N ALA A 222 -1.84 -3.93 -6.82
CA ALA A 222 -2.50 -3.34 -5.67
C ALA A 222 -3.47 -2.21 -6.05
N PHE A 223 -3.25 -1.53 -7.20
CA PHE A 223 -4.14 -0.46 -7.67
C PHE A 223 -5.59 -0.95 -7.89
N LEU A 224 -5.81 -2.25 -8.13
CA LEU A 224 -7.17 -2.79 -8.27
C LEU A 224 -8.05 -2.50 -7.03
N SER A 225 -7.44 -2.43 -5.83
CA SER A 225 -8.16 -2.12 -4.58
C SER A 225 -8.84 -0.76 -4.58
N ILE A 226 -8.26 0.23 -5.27
CA ILE A 226 -8.80 1.60 -5.38
C ILE A 226 -10.16 1.62 -6.09
N LEU A 227 -10.40 0.69 -7.01
CA LEU A 227 -11.66 0.61 -7.75
C LEU A 227 -12.79 0.03 -6.90
N VAL A 228 -12.48 -0.94 -6.05
CA VAL A 228 -13.49 -1.81 -5.42
C VAL A 228 -13.65 -1.62 -3.93
N CYS A 229 -12.70 -1.02 -3.22
CA CYS A 229 -12.82 -0.78 -1.79
C CYS A 229 -13.48 0.57 -1.51
N GLU A 230 -14.57 0.56 -0.76
CA GLU A 230 -15.10 1.79 -0.17
C GLU A 230 -14.12 2.35 0.87
N THR A 231 -14.27 3.63 1.22
CA THR A 231 -13.58 4.26 2.36
C THR A 231 -13.60 3.35 3.59
N LEU A 232 -12.43 3.05 4.16
CA LEU A 232 -12.29 2.27 5.39
C LEU A 232 -12.97 3.00 6.55
N GLN A 233 -13.74 2.27 7.34
CA GLN A 233 -14.22 2.70 8.65
C GLN A 233 -13.16 2.42 9.72
N ASP A 234 -13.36 2.99 10.91
CA ASP A 234 -12.45 2.85 12.05
C ASP A 234 -12.25 1.40 12.49
N ASP A 235 -13.17 0.50 12.15
CA ASP A 235 -13.16 -0.92 12.50
C ASP A 235 -12.92 -1.86 11.32
N GLU A 236 -12.24 -1.37 10.28
CA GLU A 236 -11.95 -2.15 9.06
C GLU A 236 -10.49 -2.09 8.62
N ILE A 237 -10.03 -3.18 8.00
CA ILE A 237 -8.76 -3.23 7.27
C ILE A 237 -9.01 -3.82 5.88
N VAL A 238 -8.03 -3.67 4.99
CA VAL A 238 -7.98 -4.41 3.72
C VAL A 238 -6.67 -5.18 3.62
N ILE A 239 -6.74 -6.42 3.14
CA ILE A 239 -5.55 -7.24 2.87
C ILE A 239 -5.52 -7.56 1.38
N LEU A 240 -4.41 -7.25 0.73
CA LEU A 240 -4.18 -7.59 -0.67
C LEU A 240 -3.25 -8.79 -0.71
N ARG A 241 -3.76 -9.97 -1.07
CA ARG A 241 -2.94 -11.17 -1.23
C ARG A 241 -2.63 -11.43 -2.68
N GLY A 242 -1.50 -12.09 -2.93
CA GLY A 242 -1.15 -12.50 -4.30
C GLY A 242 -0.52 -11.39 -5.15
N CYS A 243 -0.40 -10.16 -4.62
CA CYS A 243 0.26 -9.05 -5.29
C CYS A 243 1.76 -9.33 -5.40
N LYS A 244 2.28 -9.27 -6.62
CA LYS A 244 3.72 -9.43 -6.88
C LYS A 244 4.40 -8.07 -6.91
N ARG A 245 5.61 -8.01 -6.33
CA ARG A 245 6.53 -6.88 -6.55
C ARG A 245 7.27 -7.03 -7.88
N PHE A 246 7.20 -6.01 -8.72
CA PHE A 246 7.85 -5.99 -10.03
C PHE A 246 9.08 -5.08 -10.06
N ILE A 247 9.06 -4.00 -9.27
CA ILE A 247 9.98 -2.88 -9.42
C ILE A 247 10.83 -2.69 -8.17
N ASP A 248 12.10 -2.35 -8.38
CA ASP A 248 12.97 -1.75 -7.37
C ASP A 248 13.15 -0.25 -7.66
N TYR A 249 13.39 0.51 -6.60
CA TYR A 249 13.39 1.97 -6.62
C TYR A 249 14.51 2.53 -5.75
N THR A 250 14.76 3.83 -5.90
CA THR A 250 15.53 4.63 -4.95
C THR A 250 14.76 5.89 -4.57
N GLY A 251 15.14 6.51 -3.45
CA GLY A 251 14.56 7.77 -3.00
C GLY A 251 13.14 7.63 -2.43
N TYR A 252 12.61 8.74 -1.97
CA TYR A 252 11.31 8.88 -1.32
C TYR A 252 10.74 10.27 -1.64
N ALA A 253 9.41 10.40 -1.73
CA ALA A 253 8.74 11.62 -2.15
C ALA A 253 9.29 12.16 -3.49
N ASP A 254 9.75 13.41 -3.53
CA ASP A 254 10.29 14.08 -4.73
C ASP A 254 11.56 13.43 -5.30
N THR A 255 12.29 12.67 -4.48
CA THR A 255 13.49 11.93 -4.90
C THR A 255 13.21 10.52 -5.39
N PHE A 256 11.95 10.05 -5.39
CA PHE A 256 11.60 8.71 -5.86
C PHE A 256 12.00 8.51 -7.33
N ARG A 257 12.73 7.44 -7.62
CA ARG A 257 13.17 7.06 -8.97
C ARG A 257 13.03 5.56 -9.19
N TYR A 258 12.66 5.18 -10.41
CA TYR A 258 12.79 3.81 -10.89
C TYR A 258 14.27 3.41 -10.91
N LYS A 259 14.61 2.28 -10.29
CA LYS A 259 15.98 1.74 -10.27
C LYS A 259 16.15 0.55 -11.22
N GLY A 260 15.14 -0.30 -11.32
CA GLY A 260 15.23 -1.53 -12.11
C GLY A 260 14.08 -2.49 -11.81
N HIS A 261 14.18 -3.68 -12.38
CA HIS A 261 13.33 -4.80 -11.98
C HIS A 261 13.82 -5.37 -10.64
N TYR A 262 12.90 -5.85 -9.80
CA TYR A 262 13.24 -6.39 -8.48
C TYR A 262 14.02 -7.75 -8.53
N HIS A 263 14.20 -8.36 -9.72
CA HIS A 263 14.96 -9.59 -10.02
C HIS A 263 14.54 -10.91 -9.32
N GLU A 264 14.58 -12.01 -10.10
CA GLU A 264 14.13 -13.38 -9.80
C GLU A 264 15.07 -14.23 -8.91
N GLN A 265 16.07 -13.62 -8.27
CA GLN A 265 16.97 -14.35 -7.34
C GLN A 265 16.27 -14.76 -6.04
N ASN A 266 15.05 -14.25 -5.84
CA ASN A 266 14.17 -14.64 -4.75
C ASN A 266 12.78 -14.99 -5.34
N PRO A 267 12.58 -16.22 -5.85
CA PRO A 267 11.50 -16.59 -6.78
C PRO A 267 10.06 -16.56 -6.21
N ALA A 268 9.83 -15.95 -5.04
CA ALA A 268 8.57 -16.06 -4.31
C ALA A 268 8.10 -14.81 -3.52
N TYR A 269 8.48 -13.57 -3.88
CA TYR A 269 8.01 -12.39 -3.13
C TYR A 269 6.65 -11.90 -3.61
N ILE A 270 5.68 -12.77 -3.43
CA ILE A 270 4.31 -12.35 -3.18
C ILE A 270 4.26 -12.03 -1.69
N GLN A 271 3.95 -10.79 -1.36
CA GLN A 271 3.73 -10.38 0.01
C GLN A 271 2.28 -9.92 0.15
N ASP A 272 1.68 -10.25 1.28
CA ASP A 272 0.40 -9.69 1.66
C ASP A 272 0.61 -8.20 1.97
N ILE A 273 -0.18 -7.32 1.35
CA ILE A 273 -0.17 -5.89 1.67
C ILE A 273 -1.30 -5.62 2.65
N LEU A 274 -0.93 -5.15 3.85
CA LEU A 274 -1.84 -4.88 4.96
C LEU A 274 -2.21 -3.40 4.95
N VAL A 275 -3.30 -3.06 4.27
CA VAL A 275 -3.81 -1.69 4.12
C VAL A 275 -4.41 -1.22 5.43
N THR A 276 -3.71 -0.30 6.09
CA THR A 276 -4.06 0.20 7.42
C THR A 276 -3.92 1.71 7.50
N ASP A 277 -5.02 2.41 7.77
CA ASP A 277 -5.01 3.85 7.93
C ASP A 277 -4.84 4.25 9.40
N ALA A 278 -3.96 5.20 9.70
CA ALA A 278 -3.76 5.74 11.05
C ALA A 278 -4.59 7.00 11.30
N CYS A 279 -4.97 7.25 12.55
CA CYS A 279 -5.51 8.56 12.92
C CYS A 279 -4.45 9.67 12.84
N TYR A 280 -4.83 10.82 12.29
CA TYR A 280 -3.95 11.99 12.15
C TYR A 280 -4.28 13.14 13.13
N ASN A 281 -5.37 13.04 13.89
CA ASN A 281 -5.79 14.04 14.88
C ASN A 281 -6.00 13.39 16.25
N GLY A 282 -5.69 14.14 17.32
CA GLY A 282 -5.99 13.69 18.68
C GLY A 282 -5.33 12.36 19.05
N GLN A 283 -4.10 12.10 18.57
CA GLN A 283 -3.41 10.80 18.71
C GLN A 283 -3.28 10.30 20.16
N PHE A 284 -3.29 11.20 21.13
CA PHE A 284 -3.21 10.87 22.55
C PHE A 284 -4.58 10.79 23.23
N GLN A 285 -5.69 10.99 22.52
CA GLN A 285 -7.03 10.87 23.09
C GLN A 285 -7.44 9.40 23.16
N ARG A 286 -8.07 8.97 24.26
CA ARG A 286 -8.38 7.56 24.52
C ARG A 286 -9.06 6.84 23.34
N ASN A 287 -10.06 7.44 22.73
CA ASN A 287 -10.74 6.89 21.56
C ASN A 287 -9.78 6.63 20.39
N THR A 288 -8.84 7.53 20.14
CA THR A 288 -7.80 7.38 19.11
C THR A 288 -6.75 6.34 19.49
N ILE A 289 -6.41 6.26 20.77
CA ILE A 289 -5.49 5.24 21.31
C ILE A 289 -6.07 3.84 21.05
N ASP A 290 -7.31 3.63 21.51
CA ASP A 290 -8.03 2.36 21.35
C ASP A 290 -8.16 2.03 19.86
N ARG A 291 -8.58 2.99 19.04
CA ARG A 291 -8.79 2.81 17.60
C ARG A 291 -7.54 2.37 16.85
N ASP A 292 -6.40 3.04 17.03
CA ASP A 292 -5.18 2.69 16.30
C ASP A 292 -4.54 1.40 16.83
N LEU A 293 -4.71 1.09 18.12
CA LEU A 293 -4.34 -0.21 18.69
C LEU A 293 -5.17 -1.34 18.05
N ASP A 294 -6.49 -1.18 18.00
CA ASP A 294 -7.42 -2.13 17.39
C ASP A 294 -7.13 -2.35 15.91
N LYS A 295 -6.86 -1.27 15.17
CA LYS A 295 -6.52 -1.31 13.75
C LYS A 295 -5.23 -2.09 13.48
N ALA A 296 -4.16 -1.78 14.22
CA ALA A 296 -2.89 -2.48 14.10
C ALA A 296 -3.05 -3.96 14.48
N TRP A 297 -3.78 -4.25 15.57
CA TRP A 297 -4.07 -5.61 16.00
C TRP A 297 -4.81 -6.39 14.92
N ALA A 298 -5.87 -5.83 14.32
CA ALA A 298 -6.65 -6.51 13.30
C ALA A 298 -5.78 -6.88 12.09
N ALA A 299 -4.89 -5.99 11.66
CA ALA A 299 -3.98 -6.22 10.54
C ALA A 299 -3.02 -7.37 10.81
N PHE A 300 -2.41 -7.38 12.00
CA PHE A 300 -1.46 -8.43 12.38
C PHE A 300 -2.19 -9.75 12.67
N TYR A 301 -3.35 -9.71 13.30
CA TYR A 301 -4.20 -10.87 13.59
C TYR A 301 -4.68 -11.57 12.33
N LYS A 302 -4.89 -10.86 11.22
CA LYS A 302 -5.29 -11.46 9.95
C LYS A 302 -4.11 -12.00 9.12
N SER A 303 -2.89 -11.74 9.57
CA SER A 303 -1.63 -12.15 8.94
C SER A 303 -0.86 -13.08 9.90
N LYS A 304 -1.56 -14.05 10.49
CA LYS A 304 -1.01 -14.95 11.53
C LYS A 304 0.15 -15.78 10.98
N ASP A 305 1.07 -16.12 11.86
CA ASP A 305 2.24 -16.97 11.57
C ASP A 305 3.22 -16.39 10.52
N GLU A 306 3.06 -15.11 10.19
CA GLU A 306 3.93 -14.35 9.30
C GLU A 306 4.93 -13.49 10.08
N ILE A 307 6.03 -13.18 9.41
CA ILE A 307 6.91 -12.05 9.71
C ILE A 307 6.29 -10.86 8.99
N ILE A 308 5.89 -9.86 9.76
CA ILE A 308 5.27 -8.64 9.24
C ILE A 308 6.33 -7.55 9.27
N VAL A 309 6.50 -6.82 8.17
CA VAL A 309 7.30 -5.60 8.14
C VAL A 309 6.41 -4.37 8.20
N THR A 310 6.77 -3.45 9.09
CA THR A 310 6.13 -2.16 9.32
C THR A 310 7.21 -1.10 9.58
N GLY A 311 6.80 0.06 10.09
CA GLY A 311 7.69 1.13 10.51
C GLY A 311 6.91 2.27 11.14
N ASN A 312 7.30 3.49 10.79
CA ASN A 312 6.75 4.75 11.31
C ASN A 312 5.32 5.06 10.78
N TRP A 313 4.39 4.11 10.94
CA TRP A 313 2.99 4.17 10.54
C TRP A 313 2.30 5.41 11.13
N GLY A 314 1.74 6.25 10.28
CA GLY A 314 1.06 7.49 10.69
C GLY A 314 2.00 8.61 11.19
N CYS A 315 3.32 8.47 11.13
CA CYS A 315 4.26 9.47 11.67
C CYS A 315 4.79 10.46 10.62
N GLY A 316 4.62 10.18 9.32
CA GLY A 316 5.04 11.07 8.23
C GLY A 316 4.08 12.24 8.04
N VAL A 317 3.33 12.23 6.92
CA VAL A 317 2.34 13.28 6.60
C VAL A 317 1.28 13.45 7.70
N PHE A 318 0.95 12.38 8.43
CA PHE A 318 -0.05 12.40 9.50
C PHE A 318 0.50 12.89 10.86
N GLY A 319 1.81 13.11 11.01
CA GLY A 319 2.39 13.79 12.17
C GLY A 319 2.28 13.03 13.51
N GLY A 320 2.06 11.72 13.48
CA GLY A 320 2.07 10.87 14.66
C GLY A 320 3.42 10.85 15.38
N ASP A 321 3.39 10.71 16.71
CA ASP A 321 4.58 10.54 17.54
C ASP A 321 5.19 9.15 17.33
N LEU A 322 6.50 9.14 17.00
CA LEU A 322 7.24 7.93 16.62
C LEU A 322 7.28 6.89 17.75
N THR A 323 7.47 7.33 19.00
CA THR A 323 7.53 6.42 20.15
C THR A 323 6.14 5.90 20.48
N PHE A 324 5.12 6.76 20.37
CA PHE A 324 3.73 6.40 20.62
C PHE A 324 3.24 5.33 19.63
N LYS A 325 3.41 5.56 18.33
CA LYS A 325 3.00 4.63 17.27
C LYS A 325 3.79 3.32 17.29
N PHE A 326 5.07 3.37 17.66
CA PHE A 326 5.85 2.16 17.93
C PHE A 326 5.22 1.33 19.05
N LEU A 327 4.90 1.93 20.20
CA LEU A 327 4.30 1.20 21.32
C LEU A 327 2.91 0.64 20.99
N GLN A 328 2.10 1.35 20.19
CA GLN A 328 0.82 0.81 19.73
C GLN A 328 1.00 -0.46 18.89
N GLN A 329 1.92 -0.43 17.93
CA GLN A 329 2.20 -1.59 17.08
C GLN A 329 2.85 -2.73 17.88
N LEU A 330 3.73 -2.43 18.85
CA LEU A 330 4.29 -3.42 19.77
C LEU A 330 3.17 -4.11 20.57
N CYS A 331 2.27 -3.34 21.19
CA CYS A 331 1.15 -3.89 21.97
C CYS A 331 0.26 -4.81 21.12
N ALA A 332 -0.09 -4.36 19.91
CA ALA A 332 -0.87 -5.14 18.96
C ALA A 332 -0.21 -6.47 18.59
N ALA A 333 1.11 -6.46 18.36
CA ALA A 333 1.87 -7.67 18.02
C ALA A 333 1.99 -8.65 19.20
N MET A 334 2.27 -8.15 20.42
CA MET A 334 2.47 -9.02 21.59
C MET A 334 1.22 -9.83 21.93
N ILE A 335 0.02 -9.27 21.75
CA ILE A 335 -1.25 -9.97 22.05
C ILE A 335 -1.41 -11.26 21.24
N LEU A 336 -0.79 -11.34 20.06
CA LEU A 336 -0.90 -12.50 19.20
C LEU A 336 -0.14 -13.73 19.72
N GLY A 337 0.84 -13.52 20.62
CA GLY A 337 1.60 -14.60 21.25
C GLY A 337 2.26 -15.54 20.23
N ASP A 338 1.91 -16.83 20.31
CA ASP A 338 2.46 -17.88 19.43
C ASP A 338 1.89 -17.86 18.02
N HIS A 339 0.80 -17.13 17.77
CA HIS A 339 0.21 -16.97 16.43
C HIS A 339 0.91 -15.88 15.60
N PHE A 340 2.09 -15.46 16.03
CA PHE A 340 2.86 -14.37 15.47
C PHE A 340 4.34 -14.69 15.54
N LYS A 341 5.05 -14.57 14.41
CA LYS A 341 6.49 -14.86 14.38
C LYS A 341 7.30 -13.68 14.88
N ARG A 342 7.22 -12.54 14.17
CA ARG A 342 8.05 -11.36 14.45
C ARG A 342 7.52 -10.12 13.73
N LEU A 343 7.69 -8.95 14.35
CA LEU A 343 7.47 -7.63 13.74
C LEU A 343 8.82 -7.03 13.34
N ASP A 344 9.07 -6.84 12.05
CA ASP A 344 10.22 -6.11 11.52
C ASP A 344 9.86 -4.63 11.40
N TYR A 345 10.40 -3.79 12.27
CA TYR A 345 10.10 -2.36 12.35
C TYR A 345 11.23 -1.55 11.72
N SER A 346 10.99 -0.99 10.54
CA SER A 346 11.89 -0.04 9.91
C SER A 346 11.70 1.35 10.50
N VAL A 347 12.80 1.95 10.98
CA VAL A 347 12.82 3.39 11.31
C VAL A 347 13.28 4.25 10.14
N TYR A 348 13.71 3.62 9.03
CA TYR A 348 14.23 4.21 7.79
C TYR A 348 15.26 5.33 7.98
N ASP A 349 16.54 5.00 7.78
CA ASP A 349 17.67 5.95 7.80
C ASP A 349 17.77 6.80 9.08
N ASP A 350 17.30 6.28 10.22
CA ASP A 350 17.37 6.94 11.53
C ASP A 350 18.00 6.02 12.60
N GLU A 351 19.33 5.95 12.59
CA GLU A 351 20.11 5.17 13.57
C GLU A 351 19.87 5.62 15.03
N ILE A 352 19.54 6.90 15.24
CA ILE A 352 19.27 7.45 16.57
C ILE A 352 17.94 6.91 17.07
N LEU A 353 16.89 6.95 16.26
CA LEU A 353 15.59 6.38 16.60
C LEU A 353 15.67 4.87 16.76
N ALA A 354 16.39 4.15 15.88
CA ALA A 354 16.61 2.71 16.03
C ALA A 354 17.20 2.38 17.41
N SER A 355 18.26 3.09 17.80
CA SER A 355 18.94 2.90 19.09
C SER A 355 18.01 3.19 20.26
N LYS A 356 17.22 4.28 20.19
CA LYS A 356 16.23 4.64 21.22
C LYS A 356 15.13 3.60 21.37
N LEU A 357 14.55 3.14 20.27
CA LEU A 357 13.45 2.16 20.31
C LEU A 357 13.94 0.78 20.76
N LYS A 358 15.16 0.37 20.37
CA LYS A 358 15.80 -0.85 20.89
C LYS A 358 15.99 -0.78 22.40
N HIS A 359 16.55 0.32 22.89
CA HIS A 359 16.73 0.52 24.33
C HIS A 359 15.40 0.55 25.09
N LEU A 360 14.36 1.17 24.52
CA LEU A 360 13.01 1.16 25.07
C LEU A 360 12.46 -0.28 25.18
N LEU A 361 12.55 -1.07 24.09
CA LEU A 361 12.09 -2.45 24.05
C LEU A 361 12.80 -3.34 25.10
N GLU A 362 14.12 -3.24 25.18
CA GLU A 362 14.93 -3.95 26.19
C GLU A 362 14.52 -3.58 27.62
N ASN A 363 14.28 -2.30 27.88
CA ASN A 363 13.83 -1.84 29.20
C ASN A 363 12.42 -2.31 29.54
N LEU A 364 11.49 -2.35 28.58
CA LEU A 364 10.14 -2.88 28.80
C LEU A 364 10.19 -4.35 29.22
N GLU A 365 10.97 -5.17 28.50
CA GLU A 365 11.16 -6.58 28.81
C GLU A 365 11.88 -6.79 30.16
N LYS A 366 12.99 -6.09 30.39
CA LYS A 366 13.77 -6.18 31.65
C LYS A 366 12.93 -5.84 32.89
N ASN A 367 12.08 -4.82 32.77
CA ASN A 367 11.17 -4.40 33.85
C ASN A 367 9.86 -5.20 33.88
N LYS A 368 9.75 -6.28 33.09
CA LYS A 368 8.58 -7.18 33.01
C LYS A 368 7.27 -6.44 32.76
N ARG A 369 7.31 -5.38 31.96
CA ARG A 369 6.11 -4.65 31.58
C ARG A 369 5.22 -5.52 30.73
N THR A 370 3.91 -5.37 30.93
CA THR A 370 2.89 -6.05 30.13
C THR A 370 2.25 -5.09 29.14
N VAL A 371 1.52 -5.64 28.16
CA VAL A 371 0.67 -4.85 27.26
C VAL A 371 -0.32 -3.98 28.04
N ALA A 372 -0.96 -4.52 29.08
CA ALA A 372 -1.86 -3.77 29.95
C ALA A 372 -1.17 -2.59 30.67
N ASP A 373 0.08 -2.76 31.11
CA ASP A 373 0.86 -1.69 31.75
C ASP A 373 1.13 -0.53 30.78
N ILE A 374 1.55 -0.87 29.54
CA ILE A 374 1.82 0.13 28.50
C ILE A 374 0.53 0.83 28.08
N TYR A 375 -0.56 0.08 27.89
CA TYR A 375 -1.87 0.64 27.62
C TYR A 375 -2.28 1.64 28.71
N GLN A 376 -2.18 1.25 29.99
CA GLN A 376 -2.52 2.12 31.10
C GLN A 376 -1.63 3.36 31.17
N MET A 377 -0.33 3.25 30.85
CA MET A 377 0.56 4.40 30.73
C MET A 377 0.11 5.35 29.61
N MET A 378 -0.29 4.84 28.44
CA MET A 378 -0.84 5.67 27.36
C MET A 378 -2.12 6.38 27.79
N ILE A 379 -3.02 5.68 28.51
CA ILE A 379 -4.23 6.28 29.07
C ILE A 379 -3.89 7.36 30.12
N ASN A 380 -2.91 7.14 30.99
CA ASN A 380 -2.49 8.15 31.96
C ASN A 380 -1.90 9.38 31.26
N TYR A 381 -1.13 9.19 30.18
CA TYR A 381 -0.63 10.28 29.36
C TYR A 381 -1.76 11.06 28.66
N SER A 382 -2.84 10.39 28.24
CA SER A 382 -4.03 11.03 27.63
C SER A 382 -4.72 12.03 28.57
N GLN A 383 -4.59 11.81 29.89
CA GLN A 383 -5.18 12.67 30.92
C GLN A 383 -4.31 13.89 31.24
N THR A 384 -3.07 13.96 30.73
CA THR A 384 -2.26 15.17 30.82
C THR A 384 -2.88 16.25 29.93
N SER A 385 -3.08 17.46 30.48
CA SER A 385 -3.78 18.54 29.76
C SER A 385 -3.08 18.88 28.44
N GLU A 386 -3.76 18.69 27.31
CA GLU A 386 -3.23 18.96 25.97
C GLU A 386 -2.91 20.45 25.76
N LEU A 387 -3.64 21.32 26.47
CA LEU A 387 -3.47 22.78 26.44
C LEU A 387 -2.41 23.29 27.42
N SER A 388 -1.81 22.40 28.21
CA SER A 388 -0.75 22.81 29.11
C SER A 388 0.55 23.02 28.33
N ALA A 389 1.11 24.22 28.42
CA ALA A 389 2.47 24.52 27.94
C ALA A 389 3.55 23.63 28.61
N SER A 390 3.19 22.92 29.69
CA SER A 390 4.07 21.99 30.41
C SER A 390 3.83 20.52 30.07
N ARG A 391 3.04 20.17 29.03
CA ARG A 391 2.85 18.76 28.65
C ARG A 391 4.22 18.17 28.24
N PRO A 392 4.74 17.16 28.94
CA PRO A 392 6.01 16.56 28.58
C PRO A 392 5.89 15.86 27.22
N LYS A 393 6.98 15.80 26.46
CA LYS A 393 7.03 14.94 25.27
C LYS A 393 6.73 13.50 25.69
N PHE A 394 6.05 12.76 24.82
CA PHE A 394 5.64 11.39 25.15
C PHE A 394 6.85 10.49 25.45
N SER A 395 7.95 10.63 24.68
CA SER A 395 9.22 9.94 24.95
C SER A 395 9.71 10.15 26.38
N ASP A 396 9.75 11.40 26.84
CA ASP A 396 10.28 11.77 28.15
C ASP A 396 9.36 11.26 29.28
N TYR A 397 8.04 11.29 29.04
CA TYR A 397 7.06 10.71 29.94
C TYR A 397 7.22 9.19 30.07
N CYS A 398 7.42 8.49 28.95
CA CYS A 398 7.63 7.04 28.91
C CYS A 398 8.92 6.65 29.65
N GLU A 399 10.03 7.36 29.42
CA GLU A 399 11.29 7.13 30.13
C GLU A 399 11.13 7.33 31.64
N LYS A 400 10.44 8.40 32.06
CA LYS A 400 10.17 8.63 33.49
C LYS A 400 9.31 7.51 34.07
N TRP A 401 8.26 7.09 33.37
CA TRP A 401 7.40 5.99 33.80
C TRP A 401 8.20 4.70 34.02
N LEU A 402 9.08 4.33 33.09
CA LEU A 402 9.95 3.17 33.20
C LEU A 402 10.85 3.20 34.45
N ASN A 403 11.36 4.38 34.80
CA ASN A 403 12.26 4.56 35.96
C ASN A 403 11.55 4.62 37.32
N THR A 404 10.21 4.72 37.34
CA THR A 404 9.42 4.92 38.57
C THR A 404 8.71 3.67 39.09
N SER A 405 8.83 2.51 38.44
CA SER A 405 8.18 1.27 38.92
C SER A 405 9.12 0.12 39.16
#